data_AF-W2SXH6-F1
#
_entry.id   AF-W2SXH6-F1
#
_cell.length_a   1.000
_cell.length_b   1.000
_cell.length_c   1.000
_cell.angle_alpha   90.00
_cell.angle_beta   90.00
_cell.angle_gamma   90.00
#
_symmetry.space_group_name_H-M   'P 1'
#
loop_
_entity.id
_entity.type
_entity.pdbx_description
1 polymer ?
#
loop_
_entity_poly.entity_id
_entity_poly.type
_entity_poly.pdbx_seq_one_letter_code
_entity_poly.pdbx_strand_id
1 'polypeptide(L)'
;MTRPKVRILMHKPSYYKVFYSINLWMDLNNLVDTNKATERWKKLKEKIEKCGAKVEVMELDEDTKDLPDIVFTANAGIVRGKQVYLANSDINSFHQHKYLN
;
A
#
# COMPACT_ATOMS: atom_id res chain seq x y z
N MET A 1 23.42 19.58 6.02
CA MET A 1 22.93 18.29 5.51
C MET A 1 22.12 18.53 4.25
N THR A 2 22.48 17.91 3.13
CA THR A 2 21.75 18.02 1.86
C THR A 2 20.43 17.24 1.94
N ARG A 3 19.34 17.82 1.45
CA ARG A 3 18.04 17.12 1.37
C ARG A 3 18.21 15.84 0.52
N PRO A 4 17.67 14.68 0.93
CA PRO A 4 17.71 13.48 0.10
C PRO A 4 17.05 13.77 -1.25
N LYS A 5 17.73 13.40 -2.35
CA LYS A 5 17.26 13.67 -3.73
C LYS A 5 16.01 12.86 -4.09
N VAL A 6 15.80 11.71 -3.46
CA VAL A 6 14.66 10.82 -3.71
C VAL A 6 13.92 10.54 -2.41
N ARG A 7 12.61 10.75 -2.40
CA ARG A 7 11.71 10.45 -1.29
C ARG A 7 10.66 9.45 -1.77
N ILE A 8 10.42 8.40 -1.00
CA ILE A 8 9.43 7.36 -1.29
C ILE A 8 8.43 7.31 -0.14
N LEU A 9 7.14 7.29 -0.46
CA LEU A 9 6.06 7.15 0.51
C LEU A 9 5.73 5.67 0.70
N MET A 10 5.67 5.22 1.96
CA MET A 10 5.21 3.88 2.32
C MET A 10 4.21 3.97 3.47
N HIS A 11 3.28 3.02 3.54
CA HIS A 11 2.37 2.87 4.68
C HIS A 11 2.66 1.55 5.39
N LYS A 12 2.61 1.55 6.73
CA LYS A 12 2.86 0.37 7.54
C LYS A 12 1.72 -0.67 7.37
N PRO A 13 2.01 -1.98 7.26
CA PRO A 13 0.98 -3.00 6.98
C PRO A 13 0.21 -3.46 8.22
N SER A 14 -0.12 -2.54 9.13
CA SER A 14 -0.72 -2.86 10.43
C SER A 14 -2.10 -3.53 10.34
N TYR A 15 -2.92 -3.14 9.35
CA TYR A 15 -4.23 -3.73 9.07
C TYR A 15 -4.30 -4.39 7.69
N TYR A 16 -3.16 -4.76 7.12
CA TYR A 16 -3.13 -5.44 5.83
C TYR A 16 -3.74 -6.84 5.95
N LYS A 17 -4.77 -7.11 5.14
CA LYS A 17 -5.47 -8.39 5.04
C LYS A 17 -6.12 -8.52 3.65
N VAL A 18 -6.23 -9.75 3.15
CA VAL A 18 -7.00 -10.05 1.95
C VAL A 18 -8.40 -10.52 2.39
N PHE A 19 -9.40 -9.62 2.33
CA PHE A 19 -10.80 -9.93 2.68
C PHE A 19 -11.80 -9.66 1.56
N TYR A 20 -11.30 -9.18 0.43
CA TYR A 20 -12.01 -9.11 -0.84
C TYR A 20 -11.03 -9.46 -1.96
N SER A 21 -11.54 -9.58 -3.19
CA SER A 21 -10.74 -9.99 -4.34
C SER A 21 -11.12 -9.17 -5.56
N ILE A 22 -10.23 -8.25 -5.94
CA ILE A 22 -10.37 -7.37 -7.10
C ILE A 22 -9.37 -7.70 -8.22
N ASN A 23 -8.42 -8.59 -7.95
CA ASN A 23 -7.46 -9.07 -8.93
C ASN A 23 -7.15 -10.57 -8.73
N LEU A 24 -6.57 -11.21 -9.75
CA LEU A 24 -6.35 -12.66 -9.80
C LEU A 24 -5.39 -13.20 -8.74
N TRP A 25 -4.60 -12.34 -8.08
CA TRP A 25 -3.66 -12.75 -7.04
C TRP A 25 -4.29 -12.80 -5.64
N MET A 26 -5.48 -12.21 -5.48
CA MET A 26 -6.19 -12.19 -4.21
C MET A 26 -7.02 -13.45 -4.03
N ASP A 27 -6.49 -14.38 -3.22
CA ASP A 27 -7.18 -15.60 -2.76
C ASP A 27 -7.69 -15.42 -1.32
N LEU A 28 -9.00 -15.49 -1.14
CA LEU A 28 -9.66 -15.33 0.16
C LEU A 28 -9.39 -16.50 1.12
N ASN A 29 -8.95 -17.65 0.61
CA ASN A 29 -8.58 -18.80 1.42
C ASN A 29 -7.12 -18.71 1.93
N ASN A 30 -6.34 -17.78 1.40
CA ASN A 30 -4.94 -17.57 1.77
C ASN A 30 -4.81 -16.38 2.72
N LEU A 31 -4.96 -16.64 4.02
CA LEU A 31 -4.89 -15.59 5.04
C LEU A 31 -3.49 -14.98 5.14
N VAL A 32 -3.45 -13.67 5.35
CA VAL A 32 -2.21 -12.91 5.54
C VAL A 32 -1.61 -13.21 6.91
N ASP A 33 -0.35 -13.68 6.92
CA ASP A 33 0.50 -13.65 8.10
C ASP A 33 1.03 -12.23 8.31
N THR A 34 0.46 -11.52 9.29
CA THR A 34 0.78 -10.11 9.59
C THR A 34 2.20 -9.91 10.10
N ASN A 35 2.76 -10.89 10.82
CA ASN A 35 4.15 -10.84 11.28
C ASN A 35 5.10 -10.91 10.08
N LYS A 36 4.87 -11.86 9.18
CA LYS A 36 5.66 -12.03 7.97
C LYS A 36 5.49 -10.85 7.00
N ALA A 37 4.29 -10.29 6.88
CA ALA A 37 4.03 -9.09 6.11
C ALA A 37 4.82 -7.89 6.66
N THR A 38 4.80 -7.70 7.98
CA THR A 38 5.55 -6.64 8.67
C THR A 38 7.07 -6.82 8.49
N GLU A 39 7.58 -8.04 8.63
CA GLU A 39 9.00 -8.34 8.42
C GLU A 39 9.44 -8.04 6.98
N ARG A 40 8.66 -8.48 5.99
CA ARG A 40 8.94 -8.22 4.57
C ARG A 40 8.88 -6.73 4.24
N TRP A 41 7.92 -6.01 4.79
CA TRP A 41 7.82 -4.56 4.64
C TRP A 41 9.05 -3.83 5.22
N LYS A 42 9.50 -4.23 6.42
CA LYS A 42 10.72 -3.66 7.04
C LYS A 42 11.94 -3.90 6.15
N LYS A 43 12.11 -5.13 5.64
CA LYS A 43 13.19 -5.47 4.71
C LYS A 43 13.14 -4.63 3.42
N LEU A 44 11.96 -4.40 2.85
CA LEU A 44 11.80 -3.53 1.68
C LEU A 44 12.20 -2.08 1.99
N LYS A 45 11.69 -1.51 3.09
CA LYS A 45 12.05 -0.17 3.55
C LYS A 45 13.57 -0.03 3.72
N GLU A 46 14.21 -0.96 4.42
CA GLU A 46 15.66 -0.96 4.63
C GLU A 46 16.43 -1.02 3.32
N LYS A 47 15.97 -1.82 2.34
CA LYS A 47 16.63 -1.92 1.03
C LYS A 47 16.52 -0.62 0.24
N ILE A 48 15.35 0.01 0.25
CA ILE A 48 15.13 1.32 -0.36
C ILE A 48 16.06 2.38 0.25
N GLU A 49 16.15 2.39 1.58
CA GLU A 49 17.02 3.34 2.31
C GLU A 49 18.51 3.08 2.03
N LYS A 50 18.93 1.81 1.95
CA LYS A 50 20.31 1.42 1.55
C LYS A 50 20.66 1.85 0.13
N CYS A 51 19.68 1.98 -0.76
CA CYS A 51 19.87 2.54 -2.10
C CYS A 51 19.96 4.08 -2.12
N GLY A 52 19.87 4.75 -0.96
CA GLY A 52 20.06 6.21 -0.83
C GLY A 52 18.78 7.05 -0.90
N ALA A 53 17.61 6.44 -0.99
CA ALA A 53 16.33 7.14 -0.89
C ALA A 53 15.94 7.35 0.58
N LYS A 54 15.15 8.41 0.87
CA LYS A 54 14.47 8.55 2.16
C LYS A 54 13.08 7.94 2.06
N VAL A 55 12.74 7.05 2.98
CA VAL A 55 11.36 6.55 3.12
C VAL A 55 10.61 7.44 4.11
N GLU A 56 9.51 8.03 3.66
CA GLU A 56 8.52 8.68 4.52
C GLU A 56 7.44 7.64 4.83
N VAL A 57 7.24 7.36 6.11
CA VAL A 57 6.29 6.34 6.57
C VAL A 57 5.04 7.04 7.06
N MET A 58 3.89 6.69 6.47
CA MET A 58 2.58 6.97 7.06
C MET A 58 2.23 5.88 8.07
N GLU A 59 1.70 6.32 9.20
CA GLU A 59 1.14 5.47 10.23
C GLU A 59 -0.36 5.69 10.33
N LEU A 60 -1.02 4.78 11.05
CA LEU A 60 -2.46 4.71 11.19
C LEU A 60 -3.03 5.90 11.98
N ASP A 61 -4.22 6.30 11.58
CA ASP A 61 -5.28 6.86 12.42
C ASP A 61 -6.50 5.90 12.44
N GLU A 62 -7.53 6.23 13.24
CA GLU A 62 -8.78 5.46 13.32
C GLU A 62 -9.43 5.23 11.94
N ASP A 63 -9.25 6.16 11.00
CA ASP A 63 -9.92 6.18 9.69
C ASP A 63 -9.37 5.13 8.71
N THR A 64 -8.19 4.56 8.99
CA THR A 64 -7.50 3.63 8.07
C THR A 64 -7.68 2.14 8.40
N LYS A 65 -8.41 1.81 9.48
CA LYS A 65 -8.65 0.41 9.93
C LYS A 65 -9.32 -0.46 8.87
N ASP A 66 -10.19 0.13 8.05
CA ASP A 66 -10.98 -0.57 7.05
C ASP A 66 -10.39 -0.50 5.63
N LEU A 67 -9.17 0.02 5.49
CA LEU A 67 -8.48 0.21 4.21
C LEU A 67 -7.25 -0.72 4.12
N PRO A 68 -7.41 -2.03 3.85
CA PRO A 68 -6.30 -2.99 3.88
C PRO A 68 -5.22 -2.68 2.83
N ASP A 69 -5.64 -2.14 1.69
CA ASP A 69 -4.81 -1.91 0.51
C ASP A 69 -4.08 -0.56 0.56
N ILE A 70 -4.24 0.23 1.63
CA ILE A 70 -3.54 1.51 1.83
C ILE A 70 -2.00 1.35 1.85
N VAL A 71 -1.53 0.12 2.10
CA VAL A 71 -0.11 -0.27 2.00
C VAL A 71 0.46 -0.10 0.59
N PHE A 72 -0.39 -0.12 -0.44
CA PHE A 72 -0.01 0.07 -1.84
C PHE A 72 -0.02 1.55 -2.21
N THR A 73 0.82 2.34 -1.55
CA THR A 73 0.93 3.81 -1.72
C THR A 73 1.22 4.26 -3.15
N ALA A 74 1.73 3.37 -4.01
CA ALA A 74 1.88 3.63 -5.44
C ALA A 74 0.55 3.99 -6.13
N ASN A 75 -0.58 3.50 -5.59
CA ASN A 75 -1.91 3.75 -6.14
C ASN A 75 -2.53 5.07 -5.63
N ALA A 76 -1.86 5.83 -4.76
CA ALA A 76 -2.42 7.07 -4.21
C ALA A 76 -2.54 8.20 -5.26
N GLY A 77 -1.66 8.20 -6.26
CA GLY A 77 -1.63 9.20 -7.32
C GLY A 77 -0.27 9.37 -7.95
N ILE A 78 -0.19 10.24 -8.96
CA ILE A 78 1.04 10.54 -9.70
C ILE A 78 1.59 11.90 -9.24
N VAL A 79 2.84 11.92 -8.78
CA VAL A 79 3.51 13.14 -8.32
C VAL A 79 4.41 13.71 -9.43
N ARG A 80 4.24 15.01 -9.73
CA ARG A 80 5.13 15.76 -10.65
C ARG A 80 5.55 17.07 -9.99
N GLY A 81 6.80 17.13 -9.53
CA GLY A 81 7.32 18.30 -8.82
C GLY A 81 6.57 18.55 -7.52
N LYS A 82 5.82 19.66 -7.44
CA LYS A 82 4.97 20.03 -6.29
C LYS A 82 3.48 19.73 -6.50
N GLN A 83 3.13 19.05 -7.59
CA GLN A 83 1.74 18.72 -7.94
C GLN A 83 1.51 17.22 -7.78
N VAL A 84 0.29 16.86 -7.40
CA VAL A 84 -0.20 15.48 -7.33
C VAL A 84 -1.51 15.36 -8.12
N TYR A 85 -1.60 14.33 -8.94
CA TYR A 85 -2.82 13.89 -9.58
C TYR A 85 -3.34 12.70 -8.78
N LEU A 86 -4.38 12.91 -7.99
CA LEU A 86 -4.93 11.88 -7.10
C LEU A 86 -5.60 10.77 -7.92
N ALA A 87 -5.39 9.54 -7.49
CA ALA A 87 -6.13 8.42 -8.05
C ALA A 87 -7.59 8.45 -7.57
N ASN A 88 -8.51 8.07 -8.46
CA ASN A 88 -9.91 7.85 -8.15
C ASN A 88 -10.25 6.40 -8.53
N SER A 89 -9.98 5.47 -7.63
CA SER A 89 -10.13 4.04 -7.86
C SER A 89 -11.53 3.58 -7.47
N ASP A 90 -12.28 3.03 -8.42
CA ASP A 90 -13.58 2.41 -8.15
C ASP A 90 -13.41 0.95 -7.75
N ILE A 91 -13.06 0.70 -6.49
CA ILE A 91 -12.94 -0.66 -5.93
C ILE A 91 -14.32 -1.36 -5.92
N ASN A 92 -15.41 -0.61 -5.78
CA ASN A 92 -16.77 -1.15 -5.70
C ASN A 92 -17.22 -1.79 -7.02
N SER A 93 -16.77 -1.26 -8.17
CA SER A 93 -17.05 -1.86 -9.48
C SER A 93 -16.49 -3.29 -9.63
N PHE A 94 -15.40 -3.63 -8.95
CA PHE A 94 -14.78 -4.96 -9.03
C PHE A 94 -15.56 -6.03 -8.25
N HIS A 95 -16.34 -5.64 -7.23
CA HIS A 95 -17.13 -6.58 -6.44
C HIS A 95 -18.32 -7.17 -7.22
N GLN A 96 -18.86 -6.47 -8.22
CA GLN A 96 -20.07 -6.91 -8.93
C GLN A 96 -19.83 -8.01 -9.97
N HIS A 97 -18.59 -8.25 -10.41
CA HIS A 97 -18.30 -9.26 -11.43
C HIS A 97 -18.05 -10.67 -10.90
N LYS A 98 -18.04 -10.89 -9.58
CA LYS A 98 -17.86 -12.24 -8.98
C LYS A 98 -19.16 -12.99 -8.66
N TYR A 99 -20.34 -12.39 -8.86
CA TYR A 99 -21.64 -13.01 -8.59
C TYR A 99 -22.47 -13.31 -9.86
N LEU A 100 -21.86 -13.19 -11.03
CA LEU A 100 -22.45 -13.64 -12.30
C LEU A 100 -21.72 -14.91 -12.77
N ASN A 101 -22.08 -16.05 -12.20
CA ASN A 101 -21.98 -17.39 -12.78
C ASN A 101 -22.95 -18.32 -12.04
#